data_AF-A0A2U2S1A3-F1
#
_entry.id   AF-A0A2U2S1A3-F1
#
_cell.length_a   1.000
_cell.length_b   1.000
_cell.length_c   1.000
_cell.angle_alpha   90.00
_cell.angle_beta   90.00
_cell.angle_gamma   90.00
#
_symmetry.space_group_name_H-M   'P 1'
#
loop_
_entity.id
_entity.type
_entity.pdbx_description
1 polymer ?
#
loop_
_entity_poly.entity_id
_entity_poly.type
_entity_poly.pdbx_seq_one_letter_code
_entity_poly.pdbx_strand_id
1 'polypeptide(L)'
;MPTKLSFKTLFGPLMALVIVLTLLLASATPAFAEDDPPKPIPGLGKVSNADLTKMYKKVRAWYDSQTIVIRESYELADQFQTVIDFYKKKNRDVTGLEVALVKFRGEITKAEAARVYTNSLFTRNAGFNGFFVVLDRQLAAQTILEARTSLKGTHMDLEQAIQTLKRDYNAWRRWMLGYEN
;
A
#
# COMPACT_ATOMS: atom_id res chain seq x y z
N MET A 1 -27.32 -52.28 -46.15
CA MET A 1 -27.92 -53.14 -45.10
C MET A 1 -27.03 -53.10 -43.87
N PRO A 2 -27.39 -52.33 -42.83
CA PRO A 2 -26.56 -52.16 -41.64
C PRO A 2 -26.93 -53.15 -40.51
N THR A 3 -25.88 -53.62 -39.83
CA THR A 3 -25.86 -54.59 -38.74
C THR A 3 -26.62 -54.09 -37.50
N LYS A 4 -27.45 -54.95 -36.91
CA LYS A 4 -28.41 -54.62 -35.85
C LYS A 4 -27.76 -54.43 -34.47
N LEU A 5 -28.06 -53.30 -33.83
CA LEU A 5 -27.99 -53.15 -32.37
C LEU A 5 -29.10 -53.97 -31.71
N SER A 6 -28.79 -54.69 -30.63
CA SER A 6 -29.77 -55.32 -29.74
C SER A 6 -29.61 -54.74 -28.33
N PHE A 7 -30.42 -53.74 -28.00
CA PHE A 7 -30.53 -53.14 -26.67
C PHE A 7 -31.66 -53.86 -25.92
N LYS A 8 -31.31 -54.79 -25.02
CA LYS A 8 -32.29 -55.46 -24.16
C LYS A 8 -32.61 -54.57 -22.97
N THR A 9 -33.84 -54.10 -22.94
CA THR A 9 -34.58 -53.59 -21.78
C THR A 9 -34.78 -54.68 -20.73
N LEU A 10 -34.42 -54.40 -19.48
CA LEU A 10 -35.02 -55.04 -18.31
C LEU A 10 -35.64 -53.95 -17.44
N PHE A 11 -36.94 -54.11 -17.24
CA PHE A 11 -37.83 -53.30 -16.41
C PHE A 11 -37.39 -53.32 -14.92
N GLY A 12 -37.62 -52.19 -14.25
CA GLY A 12 -37.32 -51.94 -12.84
C GLY A 12 -38.10 -52.80 -11.83
N PRO A 13 -37.83 -52.57 -10.53
CA PRO A 13 -38.60 -51.55 -9.82
C PRO A 13 -37.66 -50.59 -9.04
N LEU A 14 -37.81 -49.27 -9.13
CA LEU A 14 -38.69 -48.44 -8.31
C LEU A 14 -38.71 -48.86 -6.81
N MET A 15 -38.36 -47.91 -5.94
CA MET A 15 -38.59 -47.93 -4.48
C MET A 15 -37.66 -48.81 -3.62
N ALA A 16 -36.44 -48.34 -3.33
CA ALA A 16 -35.78 -48.50 -2.01
C ALA A 16 -34.35 -47.92 -1.94
N LEU A 17 -34.10 -46.67 -2.38
CA LEU A 17 -32.80 -46.04 -2.11
C LEU A 17 -32.88 -44.52 -1.98
N VAL A 18 -33.78 -44.02 -1.12
CA VAL A 18 -33.96 -42.58 -0.85
C VAL A 18 -33.71 -42.22 0.63
N ILE A 19 -33.25 -43.14 1.49
CA ILE A 19 -33.09 -42.86 2.93
C ILE A 19 -31.71 -43.31 3.46
N VAL A 20 -30.62 -42.82 2.87
CA VAL A 20 -29.28 -42.80 3.54
C VAL A 20 -28.48 -41.52 3.22
N LEU A 21 -28.93 -40.66 2.30
CA LEU A 21 -28.21 -39.46 1.88
C LEU A 21 -28.78 -38.16 2.50
N THR A 22 -29.16 -38.18 3.78
CA THR A 22 -29.66 -37.00 4.50
C THR A 22 -28.93 -36.69 5.81
N LEU A 23 -27.86 -37.42 6.15
CA LEU A 23 -27.09 -37.22 7.39
C LEU A 23 -25.72 -36.53 7.21
N LEU A 24 -25.39 -36.03 6.01
CA LEU A 24 -24.12 -35.34 5.73
C LEU A 24 -24.21 -33.80 5.69
N LEU A 25 -25.34 -33.23 6.08
CA LEU A 25 -25.52 -31.78 6.27
C LEU A 25 -25.54 -31.41 7.76
N ALA A 26 -24.65 -32.03 8.55
CA ALA A 26 -24.21 -31.39 9.77
C ALA A 26 -23.46 -30.12 9.36
N SER A 27 -24.16 -28.98 9.36
CA SER A 27 -23.52 -27.68 9.37
C SER A 27 -22.58 -27.68 10.56
N ALA A 28 -21.29 -27.89 10.30
CA ALA A 28 -20.24 -27.63 11.26
C ALA A 28 -20.41 -26.16 11.62
N THR A 29 -21.05 -25.88 12.76
CA THR A 29 -20.93 -24.59 13.40
C THR A 29 -19.43 -24.43 13.65
N PRO A 30 -18.79 -23.36 13.14
CA PRO A 30 -17.41 -23.12 13.49
C PRO A 30 -17.38 -22.95 15.01
N ALA A 31 -16.86 -23.96 15.70
CA ALA A 31 -16.44 -23.81 17.07
C ALA A 31 -15.33 -22.77 17.02
N PHE A 32 -15.65 -21.53 17.42
CA PHE A 32 -14.62 -20.55 17.72
C PHE A 32 -13.84 -21.12 18.90
N ALA A 33 -12.71 -21.74 18.60
CA ALA A 33 -11.73 -22.09 19.60
C ALA A 33 -11.49 -20.84 20.45
N GLU A 34 -11.61 -21.00 21.77
CA GLU A 34 -11.20 -20.00 22.75
C GLU A 34 -9.75 -19.63 22.41
N ASP A 35 -9.56 -18.39 21.94
CA ASP A 35 -8.30 -17.93 21.36
C ASP A 35 -7.16 -18.17 22.35
N ASP A 36 -6.27 -19.12 22.06
CA ASP A 36 -4.98 -19.25 22.73
C ASP A 36 -4.34 -17.84 22.84
N PRO A 37 -3.78 -17.46 24.00
CA PRO A 37 -3.24 -16.13 24.18
C PRO A 37 -2.24 -15.82 23.05
N PRO A 38 -2.39 -14.67 22.36
CA PRO A 38 -1.64 -14.41 21.14
C PRO A 38 -0.14 -14.52 21.40
N LYS A 39 0.51 -15.47 20.72
CA LYS A 39 1.96 -15.62 20.75
C LYS A 39 2.60 -14.28 20.33
N PRO A 40 3.64 -13.81 21.05
CA PRO A 40 4.35 -12.59 20.69
C PRO A 40 4.89 -12.66 19.26
N ILE A 41 4.74 -11.56 18.52
CA ILE A 41 5.29 -11.40 17.17
C ILE A 41 6.47 -10.42 17.24
N PRO A 42 7.64 -10.74 16.66
CA PRO A 42 8.77 -9.82 16.61
C PRO A 42 8.38 -8.44 16.05
N GLY A 43 8.81 -7.37 16.73
CA GLY A 43 8.51 -5.99 16.32
C GLY A 43 7.10 -5.47 16.65
N LEU A 44 6.15 -6.34 17.04
CA LEU A 44 4.77 -5.95 17.39
C LEU A 44 4.31 -6.40 18.78
N GLY A 45 4.99 -7.39 19.40
CA GLY A 45 4.59 -7.93 20.70
C GLY A 45 3.34 -8.81 20.63
N LYS A 46 2.54 -8.84 21.70
CA LYS A 46 1.29 -9.60 21.74
C LYS A 46 0.16 -8.78 21.12
N VAL A 47 -0.18 -9.09 19.88
CA VAL A 47 -1.26 -8.43 19.13
C VAL A 47 -2.33 -9.45 18.72
N SER A 48 -3.61 -9.10 18.78
CA SER A 48 -4.68 -9.98 18.31
C SER A 48 -4.76 -10.00 16.77
N ASN A 49 -5.52 -10.94 16.19
CA ASN A 49 -5.80 -10.92 14.75
C ASN A 49 -6.60 -9.67 14.36
N ALA A 50 -7.52 -9.23 15.21
CA ALA A 50 -8.27 -8.01 15.01
C ALA A 50 -7.35 -6.77 14.98
N ASP A 51 -6.34 -6.72 15.85
CA ASP A 51 -5.33 -5.65 15.83
C ASP A 51 -4.52 -5.67 14.54
N LEU A 52 -4.08 -6.84 14.07
CA LEU A 52 -3.36 -6.98 12.80
C LEU A 52 -4.20 -6.48 11.62
N THR A 53 -5.48 -6.85 11.53
CA THR A 53 -6.38 -6.35 10.48
C THR A 53 -6.58 -4.83 10.60
N LYS A 54 -6.74 -4.28 11.81
CA LYS A 54 -6.85 -2.83 12.02
C LYS A 54 -5.58 -2.08 11.61
N MET A 55 -4.42 -2.62 11.98
CA MET A 55 -3.12 -2.06 11.60
C MET A 55 -2.93 -2.09 10.08
N TYR A 56 -3.25 -3.20 9.42
CA TYR A 56 -3.21 -3.29 7.96
C TYR A 56 -4.06 -2.20 7.30
N LYS A 57 -5.32 -2.05 7.71
CA LYS A 57 -6.23 -1.01 7.19
C LYS A 57 -5.68 0.40 7.42
N LYS A 58 -5.08 0.66 8.59
CA LYS A 58 -4.46 1.96 8.91
C LYS A 58 -3.27 2.26 8.01
N VAL A 59 -2.37 1.28 7.81
CA VAL A 59 -1.20 1.45 6.92
C VAL A 59 -1.65 1.62 5.47
N ARG A 60 -2.69 0.91 5.03
CA ARG A 60 -3.29 1.09 3.70
C ARG A 60 -3.87 2.49 3.51
N ALA A 61 -4.63 2.99 4.48
CA ALA A 61 -5.15 4.36 4.43
C ALA A 61 -4.04 5.42 4.38
N TRP A 62 -2.94 5.20 5.11
CA TRP A 62 -1.76 6.08 5.04
C TRP A 62 -1.07 6.01 3.67
N TYR A 63 -0.97 4.82 3.06
CA TYR A 63 -0.50 4.67 1.69
C TYR A 63 -1.36 5.48 0.70
N ASP A 64 -2.68 5.41 0.83
CA ASP A 64 -3.59 6.14 -0.06
C ASP A 64 -3.37 7.66 0.09
N SER A 65 -3.15 8.15 1.32
CA SER A 65 -2.86 9.56 1.60
C SER A 65 -1.53 10.04 1.02
N GLN A 66 -0.53 9.17 0.82
CA GLN A 66 0.74 9.56 0.19
C GLN A 66 0.55 10.05 -1.26
N THR A 67 -0.51 9.61 -1.93
CA THR A 67 -0.86 10.09 -3.28
C THR A 67 -1.12 11.60 -3.29
N ILE A 68 -1.76 12.11 -2.24
CA ILE A 68 -2.07 13.53 -2.09
C ILE A 68 -0.77 14.32 -1.87
N VAL A 69 0.09 13.85 -0.96
CA VAL A 69 1.37 14.50 -0.66
C VAL A 69 2.28 14.58 -1.89
N ILE A 70 2.37 13.50 -2.67
CA ILE A 70 3.15 13.47 -3.91
C ILE A 70 2.58 14.48 -4.93
N ARG A 71 1.27 14.52 -5.11
CA ARG A 71 0.61 15.49 -6.01
C ARG A 71 0.89 16.93 -5.58
N GLU A 72 0.69 17.25 -4.31
CA GLU A 72 0.97 18.58 -3.75
C GLU A 72 2.45 18.95 -3.88
N SER A 73 3.36 17.97 -3.85
CA SER A 73 4.78 18.19 -4.09
C SER A 73 5.08 18.57 -5.54
N TYR A 74 4.39 17.98 -6.52
CA TYR A 74 4.49 18.42 -7.91
C TYR A 74 3.93 19.83 -8.09
N GLU A 75 2.78 20.14 -7.49
CA GLU A 75 2.20 21.49 -7.53
C GLU A 75 3.17 22.53 -6.94
N LEU A 76 3.84 22.20 -5.83
CA LEU A 76 4.89 23.03 -5.25
C LEU A 76 6.08 23.21 -6.22
N ALA A 77 6.54 22.13 -6.86
CA ALA A 77 7.63 22.19 -7.84
C ALA A 77 7.28 23.14 -9.01
N ASP A 78 6.03 23.14 -9.48
CA ASP A 78 5.57 24.00 -10.56
C ASP A 78 5.44 25.48 -10.14
N GLN A 79 5.03 25.74 -8.90
CA GLN A 79 5.08 27.09 -8.33
C GLN A 79 6.52 27.62 -8.30
N PHE A 80 7.48 26.79 -7.91
CA PHE A 80 8.89 27.15 -7.92
C PHE A 80 9.44 27.37 -9.33
N GLN A 81 9.04 26.55 -10.31
CA GLN A 81 9.38 26.78 -11.71
C GLN A 81 8.87 28.16 -12.18
N THR A 82 7.63 28.52 -11.83
CA THR A 82 7.04 29.82 -12.18
C THR A 82 7.86 30.98 -11.59
N VAL A 83 8.32 30.85 -10.34
CA VAL A 83 9.21 31.85 -9.70
C VAL A 83 10.53 31.95 -10.45
N ILE A 84 11.18 30.82 -10.73
CA ILE A 84 12.44 30.77 -11.50
C ILE A 84 12.27 31.49 -12.85
N ASP A 85 11.23 31.15 -13.61
CA ASP A 85 10.98 31.73 -14.93
C ASP A 85 10.76 33.25 -14.87
N PHE A 86 10.03 33.72 -13.87
CA PHE A 86 9.82 35.16 -13.65
C PHE A 86 11.13 35.90 -13.40
N TYR A 87 12.01 35.35 -12.57
CA TYR A 87 13.28 36.00 -12.23
C TYR A 87 14.32 35.88 -13.36
N LYS A 88 14.29 34.80 -14.16
CA LYS A 88 15.08 34.71 -15.40
C LYS A 88 14.73 35.81 -16.38
N LYS A 89 13.44 36.07 -16.60
CA LYS A 89 12.98 37.17 -17.46
C LYS A 89 13.45 38.55 -16.99
N LYS A 90 13.78 38.68 -15.70
CA LYS A 90 14.36 39.89 -15.10
C LYS A 90 15.89 39.89 -15.08
N ASN A 91 16.53 38.96 -15.79
CA ASN A 91 17.98 38.78 -15.80
C ASN A 91 18.59 38.62 -14.39
N ARG A 92 17.86 37.96 -13.47
CA ARG A 92 18.40 37.58 -12.16
C ARG A 92 19.01 36.18 -12.26
N ASP A 93 20.10 35.97 -11.53
CA ASP A 93 20.68 34.64 -11.36
C ASP A 93 19.77 33.79 -10.47
N VAL A 94 19.36 32.65 -11.02
CA VAL A 94 18.50 31.65 -10.37
C VAL A 94 19.12 30.26 -10.37
N THR A 95 20.40 30.15 -10.74
CA THR A 95 21.08 28.86 -10.93
C THR A 95 20.96 27.95 -9.71
N GLY A 96 21.09 28.53 -8.50
CA GLY A 96 20.90 27.79 -7.24
C GLY A 96 19.48 27.25 -7.05
N LEU A 97 18.46 28.01 -7.46
CA LEU A 97 17.06 27.56 -7.40
C LEU A 97 16.77 26.46 -8.41
N GLU A 98 17.33 26.55 -9.62
CA GLU A 98 17.18 25.51 -10.65
C GLU A 98 17.75 24.18 -10.16
N VAL A 99 18.95 24.20 -9.55
CA VAL A 99 19.57 23.01 -8.93
C VAL A 99 18.71 22.47 -7.79
N ALA A 100 18.17 23.33 -6.91
CA ALA A 100 17.31 22.91 -5.82
C ALA A 100 16.00 22.27 -6.32
N LEU A 101 15.39 22.84 -7.37
CA LEU A 101 14.17 22.31 -7.98
C LEU A 101 14.41 20.95 -8.65
N VAL A 102 15.53 20.77 -9.35
CA VAL A 102 15.90 19.48 -9.95
C VAL A 102 16.05 18.40 -8.86
N LYS A 103 16.75 18.72 -7.76
CA LYS A 103 16.88 17.81 -6.61
C LYS A 103 15.51 17.46 -6.03
N PHE A 104 14.66 18.45 -5.82
CA PHE A 104 13.32 18.24 -5.27
C PHE A 104 12.48 17.31 -6.16
N ARG A 105 12.47 17.52 -7.49
CA ARG A 105 11.81 16.61 -8.46
C ARG A 105 12.38 15.19 -8.41
N GLY A 106 13.68 15.05 -8.18
CA GLY A 106 14.31 13.75 -7.95
C GLY A 106 13.76 13.03 -6.71
N GLU A 107 13.57 13.74 -5.60
CA GLU A 107 12.98 13.17 -4.38
C GLU A 107 11.50 12.80 -4.55
N ILE A 108 10.72 13.58 -5.30
CA ILE A 108 9.34 13.21 -5.66
C ILE A 108 9.33 11.88 -6.44
N THR A 109 10.22 11.72 -7.42
CA THR A 109 10.32 10.49 -8.23
C THR A 109 10.68 9.28 -7.37
N LYS A 110 11.59 9.43 -6.40
CA LYS A 110 11.90 8.36 -5.44
C LYS A 110 10.69 8.00 -4.57
N ALA A 111 9.93 9.01 -4.13
CA ALA A 111 8.71 8.79 -3.35
C ALA A 111 7.65 8.01 -4.14
N GLU A 112 7.50 8.28 -5.45
CA GLU A 112 6.64 7.49 -6.33
C GLU A 112 7.10 6.03 -6.43
N ALA A 113 8.39 5.80 -6.65
CA ALA A 113 8.95 4.45 -6.73
C ALA A 113 8.73 3.66 -5.42
N ALA A 114 8.95 4.30 -4.27
CA ALA A 114 8.72 3.68 -2.97
C ALA A 114 7.23 3.41 -2.70
N ARG A 115 6.33 4.28 -3.19
CA ARG A 115 4.89 4.03 -3.18
C ARG A 115 4.54 2.81 -4.03
N VAL A 116 5.07 2.69 -5.24
CA VAL A 116 4.87 1.50 -6.11
C VAL A 116 5.34 0.23 -5.41
N TYR A 117 6.52 0.25 -4.80
CA TYR A 117 7.02 -0.87 -3.99
C TYR A 117 6.07 -1.21 -2.85
N THR A 118 5.60 -0.21 -2.08
CA THR A 118 4.65 -0.43 -0.99
C THR A 118 3.33 -1.03 -1.50
N ASN A 119 2.85 -0.60 -2.67
CA ASN A 119 1.66 -1.18 -3.27
C ASN A 119 1.84 -2.66 -3.59
N SER A 120 3.04 -3.08 -4.03
CA SER A 120 3.34 -4.49 -4.28
C SER A 120 3.19 -5.36 -3.03
N LEU A 121 3.50 -4.81 -1.85
CA LEU A 121 3.31 -5.50 -0.56
C LEU A 121 1.82 -5.73 -0.28
N PHE A 122 0.98 -4.73 -0.55
CA PHE A 122 -0.47 -4.86 -0.41
C PHE A 122 -1.10 -5.77 -1.46
N THR A 123 -0.62 -5.75 -2.70
CA THR A 123 -1.10 -6.64 -3.76
C THR A 123 -0.76 -8.09 -3.46
N ARG A 124 0.44 -8.35 -2.92
CA ARG A 124 0.84 -9.69 -2.45
C ARG A 124 -0.05 -10.17 -1.30
N ASN A 125 -0.51 -9.25 -0.44
CA ASN A 125 -1.43 -9.51 0.66
C ASN A 125 -1.00 -10.70 1.55
N ALA A 126 0.31 -10.85 1.77
CA ALA A 126 0.86 -12.03 2.43
C ALA A 126 0.37 -12.13 3.89
N GLY A 127 -0.07 -13.33 4.27
CA GLY A 127 -0.64 -13.60 5.59
C GLY A 127 -2.09 -13.16 5.76
N PHE A 128 -2.74 -12.63 4.71
CA PHE A 128 -4.16 -12.27 4.71
C PHE A 128 -4.90 -12.97 3.57
N ASN A 129 -6.21 -13.18 3.75
CA ASN A 129 -7.10 -13.57 2.64
C ASN A 129 -7.61 -12.34 1.87
N GLY A 130 -8.40 -12.57 0.81
CA GLY A 130 -9.00 -11.50 0.00
C GLY A 130 -9.96 -10.55 0.74
N PHE A 131 -10.36 -10.89 1.97
CA PHE A 131 -11.19 -10.06 2.85
C PHE A 131 -10.39 -9.41 4.01
N PHE A 132 -9.05 -9.46 3.94
CA PHE A 132 -8.12 -8.95 4.97
C PHE A 132 -8.22 -9.65 6.33
N VAL A 133 -8.72 -10.89 6.34
CA VAL A 133 -8.68 -11.77 7.51
C VAL A 133 -7.30 -12.41 7.59
N VAL A 134 -6.72 -12.45 8.79
CA VAL A 134 -5.40 -13.03 9.04
C VAL A 134 -5.45 -14.55 8.80
N LEU A 135 -4.63 -15.04 7.87
CA LEU A 135 -4.37 -16.46 7.62
C LEU A 135 -3.08 -16.92 8.29
N ASP A 136 -2.06 -16.06 8.25
CA ASP A 136 -0.75 -16.30 8.88
C ASP A 136 -0.33 -15.02 9.61
N ARG A 137 -0.23 -15.11 10.93
CA ARG A 137 0.09 -13.98 11.81
C ARG A 137 1.48 -13.42 11.59
N GLN A 138 2.48 -14.27 11.34
CA GLN A 138 3.86 -13.83 11.14
C GLN A 138 4.00 -13.11 9.80
N LEU A 139 3.46 -13.68 8.72
CA LEU A 139 3.48 -13.06 7.40
C LEU A 139 2.63 -11.77 7.36
N ALA A 140 1.49 -11.75 8.05
CA ALA A 140 0.66 -10.56 8.17
C ALA A 140 1.41 -9.41 8.86
N ALA A 141 2.05 -9.70 10.00
CA ALA A 141 2.84 -8.74 10.74
C ALA A 141 4.03 -8.22 9.92
N GLN A 142 4.75 -9.12 9.24
CA GLN A 142 5.86 -8.74 8.37
C GLN A 142 5.40 -7.78 7.26
N THR A 143 4.28 -8.09 6.58
CA THR A 143 3.70 -7.23 5.55
C THR A 143 3.37 -5.84 6.10
N ILE A 144 2.76 -5.75 7.29
CA ILE A 144 2.45 -4.47 7.95
C ILE A 144 3.73 -3.69 8.25
N LEU A 145 4.74 -4.34 8.83
CA LEU A 145 6.00 -3.69 9.23
C LEU A 145 6.81 -3.20 8.03
N GLU A 146 6.90 -4.00 6.97
CA GLU A 146 7.58 -3.63 5.72
C GLU A 146 6.89 -2.44 5.06
N ALA A 147 5.56 -2.50 4.91
CA ALA A 147 4.79 -1.41 4.31
C ALA A 147 4.90 -0.12 5.14
N ARG A 148 4.79 -0.22 6.47
CA ARG A 148 4.93 0.93 7.37
C ARG A 148 6.32 1.55 7.29
N THR A 149 7.37 0.74 7.28
CA THR A 149 8.75 1.24 7.20
C THR A 149 9.00 1.94 5.88
N SER A 150 8.56 1.34 4.77
CA SER A 150 8.66 1.92 3.43
C SER A 150 7.95 3.28 3.32
N LEU A 151 6.71 3.36 3.80
CA LEU A 151 5.95 4.62 3.83
C LEU A 151 6.61 5.68 4.72
N LYS A 152 7.14 5.28 5.89
CA LYS A 152 7.80 6.21 6.80
C LYS A 152 9.04 6.83 6.19
N GLY A 153 9.90 6.02 5.57
CA GLY A 153 11.10 6.51 4.87
C GLY A 153 10.70 7.52 3.79
N THR A 154 9.79 7.11 2.91
CA THR A 154 9.27 7.96 1.82
C THR A 154 8.75 9.31 2.32
N HIS A 155 7.93 9.30 3.37
CA HIS A 155 7.34 10.50 3.92
C HIS A 155 8.40 11.45 4.51
N MET A 156 9.34 10.92 5.30
CA MET A 156 10.40 11.73 5.90
C MET A 156 11.34 12.33 4.83
N ASP A 157 11.70 11.55 3.82
CA ASP A 157 12.58 12.00 2.73
C ASP A 157 11.93 13.16 1.96
N LEU A 158 10.63 13.04 1.64
CA LEU A 158 9.90 14.07 0.92
C LEU A 158 9.69 15.33 1.78
N GLU A 159 9.39 15.21 3.08
CA GLU A 159 9.32 16.34 4.00
C GLU A 159 10.66 17.08 4.09
N GLN A 160 11.77 16.34 4.20
CA GLN A 160 13.11 16.91 4.23
C GLN A 160 13.45 17.62 2.91
N ALA A 161 13.00 17.07 1.78
CA ALA A 161 13.18 17.69 0.47
C ALA A 161 12.41 19.02 0.36
N ILE A 162 11.17 19.08 0.86
CA ILE A 162 10.36 20.32 0.94
C ILE A 162 11.08 21.37 1.80
N GLN A 163 11.56 20.98 2.99
CA GLN A 163 12.28 21.90 3.88
C GLN A 163 13.57 22.41 3.24
N THR A 164 14.30 21.55 2.54
CA THR A 164 15.51 21.92 1.80
C THR A 164 15.20 22.92 0.69
N LEU A 165 14.19 22.68 -0.14
CA LEU A 165 13.77 23.62 -1.18
C LEU A 165 13.40 24.99 -0.61
N LYS A 166 12.61 25.01 0.48
CA LYS A 166 12.24 26.26 1.17
C LYS A 166 13.45 27.01 1.73
N ARG A 167 14.41 26.29 2.30
CA ARG A 167 15.64 26.89 2.83
C ARG A 167 16.46 27.50 1.69
N ASP A 168 16.66 26.76 0.61
CA ASP A 168 17.46 27.20 -0.53
C ASP A 168 16.81 28.42 -1.21
N TYR A 169 15.48 28.44 -1.29
CA TYR A 169 14.72 29.61 -1.71
C TYR A 169 14.94 30.84 -0.84
N ASN A 170 14.83 30.68 0.48
CA ASN A 170 15.01 31.79 1.41
C ASN A 170 16.46 32.31 1.40
N ALA A 171 17.44 31.41 1.23
CA ALA A 171 18.84 31.78 1.08
C ALA A 171 19.06 32.63 -0.18
N TRP A 172 18.57 32.14 -1.33
CA TRP A 172 18.62 32.88 -2.60
C TRP A 172 17.91 34.23 -2.51
N ARG A 173 16.73 34.27 -1.90
CA ARG A 173 15.95 35.52 -1.74
C ARG A 173 16.70 36.55 -0.90
N ARG A 174 17.33 36.14 0.20
CA ARG A 174 18.11 37.06 1.07
C ARG A 174 19.32 37.62 0.34
N TRP A 175 20.07 36.76 -0.34
CA TRP A 175 21.20 37.17 -1.18
C TRP A 175 20.78 38.20 -2.23
N MET A 176 19.67 37.95 -2.94
CA MET A 176 19.15 38.86 -3.95
C MET A 176 18.71 40.23 -3.40
N LEU A 177 18.28 40.30 -2.14
CA LEU A 177 17.87 41.54 -1.47
C LEU A 177 19.02 42.29 -0.79
N GLY A 178 20.26 41.82 -0.91
CA GLY A 178 21.42 42.47 -0.31
C GLY A 178 21.47 42.36 1.22
N TYR A 179 20.74 41.41 1.81
CA TYR A 179 20.95 41.03 3.21
C TYR A 179 22.18 40.11 3.25
N GLU A 180 23.37 40.70 3.28
CA GLU A 180 24.58 39.99 3.71
C GLU A 180 24.45 39.66 5.21
N ASN A 181 24.91 38.46 5.59
CA ASN A 181 24.76 37.91 6.95
C ASN A 181 25.48 38.73 8.02
#